data_AF-A0A257UYV9-F1
#
_entry.id   AF-A0A257UYV9-F1
#
_cell.length_a   1.000
_cell.length_b   1.000
_cell.length_c   1.000
_cell.angle_alpha   90.00
_cell.angle_beta   90.00
_cell.angle_gamma   90.00
#
_symmetry.space_group_name_H-M   'P 1'
#
loop_
_entity.id
_entity.type
_entity.pdbx_description
1 polymer ?
#
loop_
_entity_poly.entity_id
_entity_poly.type
_entity_poly.pdbx_seq_one_letter_code
_entity_poly.pdbx_strand_id
1 'polypeptide(L)'
;MVNPILDAEQLTKANELLNEVRKKISDLAGGDPELLFAYRRKIAKMLVYDERSGPNERRKLKALKRKQQNGCCDICKKKLPDSYNVLDRFTAIGGYTDENTRLICEPCDRSLQGERRYQ
;
A
#
# COMPACT_ATOMS: atom_id res chain seq x y z
N MET A 1 -1.39 -12.18 -11.14
CA MET A 1 -2.66 -11.52 -11.48
C MET A 1 -2.39 -10.05 -11.70
N VAL A 2 -2.93 -9.48 -12.78
CA VAL A 2 -2.79 -8.05 -13.10
C VAL A 2 -3.73 -7.26 -12.19
N ASN A 3 -3.28 -6.12 -11.66
CA ASN A 3 -4.15 -5.26 -10.87
C ASN A 3 -5.30 -4.74 -11.74
N PRO A 4 -6.52 -4.58 -11.20
CA PRO A 4 -7.62 -3.99 -11.96
C PRO A 4 -7.22 -2.62 -12.51
N ILE A 5 -7.46 -2.41 -13.80
CA ILE A 5 -7.31 -1.11 -14.46
C ILE A 5 -8.72 -0.62 -14.76
N LEU A 6 -9.01 0.63 -14.38
CA LEU A 6 -10.30 1.23 -14.70
C LEU A 6 -10.41 1.42 -16.21
N ASP A 7 -11.54 1.01 -16.78
CA ASP A 7 -11.89 1.39 -18.14
C ASP A 7 -12.30 2.88 -18.22
N ALA A 8 -12.57 3.37 -19.43
CA ALA A 8 -12.89 4.79 -19.65
C ALA A 8 -14.16 5.26 -18.91
N GLU A 9 -15.18 4.41 -18.82
CA GLU A 9 -16.43 4.74 -18.13
C GLU A 9 -16.22 4.75 -16.62
N GLN A 10 -15.53 3.74 -16.09
CA GLN A 10 -15.19 3.64 -14.67
C GLN A 10 -14.28 4.79 -14.22
N LEU A 11 -13.32 5.19 -15.06
CA LEU A 11 -12.45 6.33 -14.80
C LEU A 11 -13.25 7.64 -14.74
N THR A 12 -14.24 7.80 -15.61
CA THR A 12 -15.14 8.97 -15.60
C THR A 12 -15.90 9.05 -14.27
N LYS A 13 -16.55 7.96 -13.86
CA LYS A 13 -17.27 7.86 -12.57
C LYS A 13 -16.36 8.12 -11.37
N ALA A 14 -15.13 7.58 -11.39
CA ALA A 14 -14.16 7.81 -10.33
C ALA A 14 -13.75 9.29 -10.22
N ASN A 15 -13.59 9.97 -11.35
CA ASN A 15 -13.26 11.40 -11.40
C ASN A 15 -14.42 12.29 -10.95
N GLU A 16 -15.66 11.94 -11.29
CA GLU A 16 -16.85 12.63 -10.78
C GLU A 16 -16.91 12.58 -9.25
N LEU A 17 -16.77 11.39 -8.66
CA LEU A 17 -16.72 11.22 -7.21
C LEU A 17 -15.55 11.99 -6.57
N LEU A 18 -14.37 11.97 -7.20
CA LEU A 18 -13.22 12.72 -6.72
C LEU A 18 -13.50 14.24 -6.67
N ASN A 19 -14.24 14.78 -7.65
CA ASN A 19 -14.63 16.18 -7.65
C ASN A 19 -15.63 16.51 -6.53
N GLU A 20 -16.60 15.62 -6.26
CA GLU A 20 -17.50 15.77 -5.12
C GLU A 20 -16.75 15.78 -3.79
N VAL A 21 -15.81 14.84 -3.60
CA VAL A 21 -14.98 14.77 -2.40
C VAL A 21 -14.13 16.03 -2.26
N ARG A 22 -13.51 16.51 -3.34
CA ARG A 22 -12.72 17.77 -3.33
C ARG A 22 -13.56 18.97 -2.92
N LYS A 23 -14.80 19.07 -3.43
CA LYS A 23 -15.73 20.13 -3.05
C LYS A 23 -16.06 20.06 -1.56
N LYS A 24 -16.46 18.90 -1.05
CA LYS A 24 -16.76 18.70 0.38
C LYS A 24 -15.58 19.05 1.29
N ILE A 25 -14.36 18.70 0.90
CA ILE A 25 -13.15 19.07 1.65
C ILE A 25 -12.94 20.60 1.64
N SER A 26 -13.13 21.24 0.48
CA SER A 26 -13.00 22.69 0.36
C SER A 26 -14.02 23.44 1.20
N ASP A 27 -15.28 22.99 1.17
CA ASP A 27 -16.37 23.57 1.95
C ASP A 27 -16.09 23.41 3.46
N LEU A 28 -15.62 22.23 3.89
CA LEU A 28 -15.24 21.97 5.29
C LEU A 28 -14.07 22.84 5.76
N ALA A 29 -13.12 23.15 4.87
CA ALA A 29 -11.99 24.00 5.19
C ALA A 29 -12.37 25.49 5.32
N GLY A 30 -13.53 25.92 4.81
CA GLY A 30 -14.01 27.29 4.98
C GLY A 30 -13.08 28.38 4.41
N GLY A 31 -12.26 28.05 3.41
CA GLY A 31 -11.26 28.95 2.83
C GLY A 31 -9.89 28.95 3.52
N ASP A 32 -9.71 28.19 4.61
CA ASP A 32 -8.43 28.03 5.29
C ASP A 32 -7.51 27.06 4.50
N PRO A 33 -6.36 27.53 3.97
CA PRO A 33 -5.45 26.71 3.19
C PRO A 33 -4.72 25.63 4.01
N GLU A 34 -4.47 25.86 5.31
CA GLU A 34 -3.80 24.90 6.18
C GLU A 34 -4.75 23.73 6.52
N LEU A 35 -6.01 24.04 6.84
CA LEU A 35 -7.04 23.01 7.05
C LEU A 35 -7.33 22.23 5.77
N LEU A 36 -7.42 22.89 4.62
CA LEU A 36 -7.58 22.24 3.32
C LEU A 36 -6.46 21.23 3.05
N PHE A 37 -5.21 21.61 3.32
CA PHE A 37 -4.07 20.70 3.22
C PHE A 37 -4.17 19.52 4.21
N ALA A 38 -4.48 19.80 5.48
CA ALA A 38 -4.57 18.80 6.53
C ALA A 38 -5.65 17.75 6.23
N TYR A 39 -6.84 18.17 5.78
CA TYR A 39 -7.93 17.26 5.42
C TYR A 39 -7.61 16.40 4.21
N ARG A 40 -7.05 16.98 3.14
CA ARG A 40 -6.61 16.21 1.96
C ARG A 40 -5.61 15.13 2.35
N ARG A 41 -4.59 15.49 3.15
CA ARG A 41 -3.56 14.54 3.61
C ARG A 41 -4.16 13.46 4.50
N LYS A 42 -5.07 13.80 5.41
CA LYS A 42 -5.74 12.84 6.28
C LYS A 42 -6.57 11.84 5.49
N ILE A 43 -7.41 12.30 4.56
CA ILE A 43 -8.29 11.44 3.76
C ILE A 43 -7.46 10.52 2.85
N ALA A 44 -6.48 11.06 2.12
CA ALA A 44 -5.60 10.26 1.29
C ALA A 44 -4.88 9.16 2.10
N LYS A 45 -4.39 9.50 3.29
CA LYS A 45 -3.77 8.54 4.22
C LYS A 45 -4.74 7.44 4.65
N MET A 46 -6.00 7.77 4.94
CA MET A 46 -7.00 6.79 5.36
C MET A 46 -7.37 5.84 4.22
N LEU A 47 -7.58 6.34 3.00
CA LEU A 47 -7.84 5.49 1.83
C LEU A 47 -6.69 4.51 1.55
N VAL A 48 -5.44 4.95 1.74
CA VAL A 48 -4.27 4.04 1.66
C VAL A 48 -4.29 2.99 2.77
N TYR A 49 -4.81 3.30 3.96
CA TYR A 49 -4.93 2.32 5.04
C TYR A 49 -6.03 1.30 4.76
N ASP A 50 -7.11 1.69 4.10
CA ASP A 50 -8.15 0.75 3.66
C ASP A 50 -7.57 -0.28 2.66
N GLU A 51 -6.63 0.12 1.80
CA GLU A 51 -5.95 -0.79 0.86
C GLU A 51 -4.83 -1.63 1.53
N ARG A 52 -4.03 -1.02 2.42
CA ARG A 52 -2.74 -1.57 2.86
C ARG A 52 -2.57 -1.76 4.36
N SER A 53 -3.65 -1.63 5.13
CA SER A 53 -3.69 -1.60 6.59
C SER A 53 -2.82 -0.48 7.22
N GLY A 54 -2.88 -0.33 8.54
CA GLY A 54 -2.09 0.66 9.27
C GLY A 54 -0.61 0.27 9.43
N PRO A 55 0.29 1.22 9.71
CA PRO A 55 1.72 0.93 9.94
C PRO A 55 1.96 -0.07 11.08
N ASN A 56 1.15 -0.02 12.14
CA ASN A 56 1.28 -0.93 13.27
C ASN A 56 0.89 -2.36 12.90
N GLU A 57 -0.17 -2.54 12.09
CA GLU A 57 -0.59 -3.85 11.59
C GLU A 57 0.50 -4.43 10.68
N ARG A 58 1.03 -3.63 9.75
CA ARG A 58 2.17 -4.05 8.92
C ARG A 58 3.40 -4.40 9.74
N ARG A 59 3.71 -3.66 10.82
CA ARG A 59 4.84 -4.01 11.71
C ARG A 59 4.62 -5.36 12.39
N LYS A 60 3.41 -5.63 12.90
CA LYS A 60 3.05 -6.91 13.51
C LYS A 60 3.15 -8.05 12.48
N LEU A 61 2.61 -7.85 11.28
CA LEU A 61 2.69 -8.82 10.19
C LEU A 61 4.14 -9.12 9.80
N LYS A 62 5.00 -8.10 9.76
CA LYS A 62 6.44 -8.26 9.50
C LYS A 62 7.12 -9.15 10.53
N ALA A 63 6.82 -8.95 11.82
CA ALA A 63 7.34 -9.79 12.89
C ALA A 63 6.82 -11.23 12.79
N LEU A 64 5.52 -11.39 12.51
CA LEU A 64 4.89 -12.70 12.29
C LEU A 64 5.57 -13.46 11.15
N LYS A 65 5.71 -12.82 9.99
CA LYS A 65 6.36 -13.41 8.81
C LYS A 65 7.81 -13.76 9.05
N ARG A 66 8.56 -12.89 9.74
CA ARG A 66 9.93 -13.20 10.13
C ARG A 66 10.01 -14.47 10.96
N LYS A 67 9.10 -14.66 11.93
CA LYS A 67 9.03 -15.89 12.73
C LYS A 67 8.69 -17.12 11.90
N GLN A 68 7.64 -17.03 11.07
CA GLN A 68 7.20 -18.13 10.20
C GLN A 68 8.28 -18.56 9.19
N GLN A 69 9.08 -17.59 8.71
CA GLN A 69 10.15 -17.82 7.73
C GLN A 69 11.51 -18.10 8.37
N ASN A 70 11.57 -18.39 9.67
CA ASN A 70 12.81 -18.67 10.42
C ASN A 70 13.88 -17.57 10.25
N GLY A 71 13.45 -16.31 10.13
CA GLY A 71 14.35 -15.17 9.95
C GLY A 71 14.98 -15.07 8.56
N CYS A 72 14.55 -15.85 7.58
CA CYS A 72 15.09 -15.90 6.23
C CYS A 72 14.17 -15.27 5.18
N CYS A 73 14.77 -14.75 4.12
CA CYS A 73 14.06 -14.20 2.97
C CYS A 73 13.30 -15.31 2.28
N ASP A 74 12.04 -15.09 1.94
CA ASP A 74 11.24 -16.14 1.32
C ASP A 74 11.72 -16.52 -0.10
N ILE A 75 12.48 -15.64 -0.77
CA ILE A 75 12.96 -15.87 -2.14
C ILE A 75 14.35 -16.52 -2.13
N CYS A 76 15.36 -15.79 -1.66
CA CYS A 76 16.74 -16.27 -1.72
C CYS A 76 17.14 -17.16 -0.54
N LYS A 77 16.25 -17.35 0.44
CA LYS A 77 16.46 -18.16 1.66
C LYS A 77 17.63 -17.73 2.55
N LYS A 78 18.29 -16.61 2.26
CA LYS A 78 19.33 -15.99 3.11
C LYS A 78 18.69 -15.28 4.31
N LYS A 79 19.45 -15.12 5.40
CA LYS A 79 19.03 -14.38 6.59
C LYS A 79 18.57 -12.96 6.23
N LEU A 80 17.42 -12.55 6.74
CA LEU A 80 16.89 -11.20 6.52
C LEU A 80 17.68 -10.18 7.36
N PRO A 81 18.09 -9.04 6.75
CA PRO A 81 18.68 -7.93 7.49
C PRO A 81 17.69 -7.37 8.52
N ASP A 82 18.14 -6.77 9.60
CA ASP A 82 17.26 -6.22 10.65
C ASP A 82 16.39 -5.08 10.13
N SER A 83 16.96 -4.22 9.29
CA SER A 83 16.29 -3.13 8.56
C SER A 83 16.13 -3.46 7.07
N TYR A 84 15.37 -2.63 6.34
CA TYR A 84 15.19 -2.71 4.88
C TYR A 84 14.64 -4.04 4.30
N ASN A 85 14.14 -4.96 5.13
CA ASN A 85 13.29 -6.05 4.67
C ASN A 85 11.90 -5.52 4.24
N VAL A 86 11.28 -6.15 3.25
CA VAL A 86 10.06 -5.67 2.59
C VAL A 86 8.95 -6.71 2.73
N LEU A 87 7.75 -6.26 3.11
CA LEU A 87 6.55 -7.09 2.98
C LEU A 87 6.08 -7.02 1.53
N ASP A 88 6.28 -8.11 0.80
CA ASP A 88 5.87 -8.30 -0.59
C ASP A 88 4.50 -8.98 -0.61
N ARG A 89 3.54 -8.35 -1.29
CA ARG A 89 2.21 -8.93 -1.51
C ARG A 89 2.27 -9.85 -2.73
N PHE A 90 1.64 -11.03 -2.67
CA PHE A 90 1.46 -11.88 -3.85
C PHE A 90 0.53 -11.22 -4.87
N THR A 91 -0.49 -10.51 -4.39
CA THR A 91 -1.45 -9.74 -5.20
C THR A 91 -1.72 -8.39 -4.53
N ALA A 92 -1.90 -7.30 -5.29
CA ALA A 92 -2.15 -6.00 -4.64
C ALA A 92 -3.51 -5.98 -3.93
N ILE A 93 -4.55 -6.52 -4.57
CA ILE A 93 -5.93 -6.50 -4.07
C ILE A 93 -6.12 -7.30 -2.77
N GLY A 94 -5.31 -8.33 -2.53
CA GLY A 94 -5.38 -9.11 -1.29
C GLY A 94 -4.83 -8.38 -0.06
N GLY A 95 -4.35 -7.14 -0.19
CA GLY A 95 -3.87 -6.34 0.94
C GLY A 95 -2.67 -6.94 1.67
N TYR A 96 -2.41 -6.46 2.89
CA TYR A 96 -1.35 -6.98 3.77
C TYR A 96 -1.93 -7.96 4.79
N THR A 97 -2.14 -9.21 4.39
CA THR A 97 -2.57 -10.31 5.27
C THR A 97 -1.48 -11.38 5.40
N ASP A 98 -1.67 -12.34 6.31
CA ASP A 98 -0.74 -13.46 6.47
C ASP A 98 -0.70 -14.31 5.20
N GLU A 99 -1.83 -14.53 4.56
CA GLU A 99 -1.97 -15.42 3.40
C GLU A 99 -1.46 -14.75 2.11
N ASN A 100 -1.62 -13.43 1.98
CA ASN A 100 -1.27 -12.69 0.78
C ASN A 100 0.13 -12.03 0.83
N THR A 101 0.93 -12.28 1.88
CA THR A 101 2.21 -11.59 2.06
C THR A 101 3.36 -12.55 2.37
N ARG A 102 4.55 -12.18 1.92
CA ARG A 102 5.84 -12.77 2.34
C ARG A 102 6.84 -11.67 2.71
N LEU A 103 7.82 -12.01 3.53
CA LEU A 103 8.89 -11.10 3.92
C LEU A 103 10.16 -11.38 3.12
N ILE A 104 10.65 -10.38 2.39
CA ILE A 104 11.78 -10.53 1.48
C ILE A 104 12.85 -9.48 1.78
N CYS A 105 14.08 -9.71 1.31
CA CYS A 105 15.14 -8.71 1.37
C CYS A 105 15.03 -7.71 0.22
N GLU A 106 15.56 -6.50 0.41
CA GLU A 106 15.56 -5.44 -0.60
C GLU A 106 16.10 -5.87 -1.97
N PRO A 107 17.20 -6.65 -2.09
CA PRO A 107 17.67 -7.09 -3.40
C PRO A 107 16.64 -7.93 -4.15
N CYS A 108 15.96 -8.84 -3.46
CA CYS A 108 14.92 -9.66 -4.08
C CYS A 108 13.67 -8.85 -4.44
N ASP A 109 13.31 -7.85 -3.62
CA ASP A 109 12.22 -6.93 -3.93
C ASP A 109 12.51 -6.13 -5.20
N ARG A 110 13.73 -5.57 -5.32
CA ARG A 110 14.16 -4.82 -6.49
C ARG A 110 14.11 -5.65 -7.78
N SER A 111 14.59 -6.90 -7.73
CA SER A 111 14.50 -7.83 -8.87
C SER A 111 13.05 -8.10 -9.27
N LEU A 112 12.17 -8.39 -8.30
CA LEU A 112 10.76 -8.64 -8.55
C LEU A 112 10.01 -7.42 -9.10
N GLN A 113 10.31 -6.22 -8.61
CA GLN A 113 9.69 -5.00 -9.12
C GLN A 113 10.07 -4.76 -10.58
N GLY A 114 11.33 -5.02 -10.95
CA GLY A 114 11.78 -4.99 -12.34
C GLY A 114 11.05 -6.00 -13.23
N GLU A 115 10.86 -7.24 -12.75
CA GLU A 115 10.12 -8.28 -13.48
C GLU A 115 8.63 -7.96 -13.64
N ARG A 116 8.02 -7.40 -12.60
CA ARG A 116 6.59 -7.05 -12.57
C ARG A 116 6.25 -5.79 -13.37
N ARG A 117 7.26 -5.12 -13.96
CA ARG A 117 7.10 -3.88 -14.77
C ARG A 117 6.26 -2.82 -14.06
N TYR A 118 6.37 -2.73 -12.73
CA TYR A 118 5.81 -1.58 -12.04
C TYR A 118 6.59 -0.34 -12.48
N GLN A 119 5.94 0.54 -13.25
CA GLN A 119 6.39 1.90 -13.52
C GLN A 119 6.02 2.81 -12.35
#